data_AF-K7FTL9-F1
#
_entry.id   AF-K7FTL9-F1
#
_cell.length_a   1.000
_cell.length_b   1.000
_cell.length_c   1.000
_cell.angle_alpha   90.00
_cell.angle_beta   90.00
_cell.angle_gamma   90.00
#
_symmetry.space_group_name_H-M   'P 1'
#
loop_
_entity.id
_entity.type
_entity.pdbx_description
1 polymer ?
#
loop_
_entity_poly.entity_id
_entity_poly.type
_entity_poly.pdbx_seq_one_letter_code
_entity_poly.pdbx_strand_id
1 'polypeptide(L)'
;MALRRHMKNFVKNYSDSEVKVREATSNDPWGPSSSLMLEISDLTYNTASLSEIMNMIWHRMNDQGKKWRHVYKSLTVLDYLIKNGSKKVIQHCREGFFNIQALKDFHYIDEAGKDQGYYVREKSKQVSALLTDDQLLRNEREIARRTRHRTSYTMLFPKTTTTKDCSPTMSTSEPIPELPDS
;
A
#
# COMPACT_ATOMS: atom_id res chain seq x y z
N MET A 1 -7.10 -4.68 -19.01
CA MET A 1 -7.81 -3.48 -18.47
C MET A 1 -6.92 -2.24 -18.26
N ALA A 2 -5.58 -2.33 -18.38
CA ALA A 2 -4.67 -1.18 -18.21
C ALA A 2 -4.65 -0.17 -19.37
N LEU A 3 -4.85 -0.63 -20.61
CA LEU A 3 -4.79 0.22 -21.82
C LEU A 3 -5.96 1.23 -21.89
N ARG A 4 -7.18 0.80 -21.58
CA ARG A 4 -8.37 1.67 -21.51
C ARG A 4 -8.24 2.76 -20.42
N ARG A 5 -7.45 2.49 -19.37
CA ARG A 5 -7.19 3.42 -18.26
C ARG A 5 -6.17 4.49 -18.67
N HIS A 6 -5.10 4.09 -19.36
CA HIS A 6 -4.11 5.02 -19.95
C HIS A 6 -4.76 6.00 -20.94
N MET A 7 -5.63 5.51 -21.84
CA MET A 7 -6.36 6.38 -22.77
C MET A 7 -7.29 7.37 -22.05
N LYS A 8 -8.00 6.93 -21.00
CA LYS A 8 -8.84 7.82 -20.18
C LYS A 8 -8.02 8.84 -19.37
N ASN A 9 -6.75 8.58 -19.11
CA ASN A 9 -5.88 9.52 -18.43
C ASN A 9 -5.39 10.61 -19.39
N PHE A 10 -5.07 10.23 -20.63
CA PHE A 10 -4.65 11.16 -21.68
C PHE A 10 -5.77 12.12 -22.11
N VAL A 11 -7.01 11.64 -22.17
CA VAL A 11 -8.18 12.45 -22.57
C VAL A 11 -8.63 13.44 -21.48
N LYS A 12 -8.20 13.25 -20.23
CA LYS A 12 -8.61 14.09 -19.09
C LYS A 12 -7.49 14.97 -18.52
N ASN A 13 -6.28 14.95 -19.10
CA ASN A 13 -5.11 15.68 -18.60
C ASN A 13 -4.88 15.51 -17.08
N TYR A 14 -5.01 14.29 -16.57
CA TYR A 14 -4.70 14.04 -15.16
C TYR A 14 -3.21 14.24 -14.90
N SER A 15 -2.89 14.88 -13.78
CA SER A 15 -1.50 15.01 -13.35
C SER A 15 -0.93 13.65 -12.96
N ASP A 16 0.41 13.54 -12.90
CA ASP A 16 1.09 12.31 -12.45
C ASP A 16 0.62 11.89 -11.03
N SER A 17 0.36 12.88 -10.17
CA SER A 17 -0.13 12.64 -8.80
C SER A 17 -1.51 11.97 -8.80
N GLU A 18 -2.42 12.45 -9.64
CA GLU A 18 -3.77 11.88 -9.80
C GLU A 18 -3.74 10.50 -10.43
N VAL A 19 -2.86 10.28 -11.41
CA VAL A 19 -2.70 8.97 -12.07
C VAL A 19 -2.28 7.91 -11.05
N LYS A 20 -1.28 8.21 -10.21
CA LYS A 20 -0.81 7.30 -9.16
C LYS A 20 -1.89 6.99 -8.13
N VAL A 21 -2.64 8.00 -7.68
CA VAL A 21 -3.76 7.76 -6.74
C VAL A 21 -4.84 6.91 -7.37
N ARG A 22 -5.22 7.18 -8.63
CA ARG A 22 -6.23 6.37 -9.36
C ARG A 22 -5.81 4.91 -9.53
N GLU A 23 -4.53 4.66 -9.71
CA GLU A 23 -3.97 3.32 -9.75
C GLU A 23 -4.06 2.63 -8.38
N ALA A 24 -3.60 3.33 -7.34
CA ALA A 24 -3.63 2.84 -5.96
C ALA A 24 -5.07 2.55 -5.47
N THR A 25 -6.06 3.32 -5.92
CA THR A 25 -7.48 3.18 -5.56
C THR A 25 -8.32 2.52 -6.67
N SER A 26 -7.71 1.71 -7.53
CA SER A 26 -8.39 0.97 -8.59
C SER A 26 -9.38 -0.07 -8.06
N ASN A 27 -10.38 -0.49 -8.85
CA ASN A 27 -11.33 -1.55 -8.45
C ASN A 27 -10.75 -2.98 -8.52
N ASP A 28 -9.44 -3.10 -8.73
CA ASP A 28 -8.76 -4.38 -8.90
C ASP A 28 -8.75 -5.15 -7.56
N PRO A 29 -8.70 -6.50 -7.55
CA PRO A 29 -8.94 -7.25 -6.32
C PRO A 29 -7.82 -7.20 -5.27
N TRP A 30 -6.63 -6.75 -5.65
CA TRP A 30 -5.45 -6.61 -4.80
C TRP A 30 -5.28 -5.18 -4.26
N GLY A 31 -4.62 -5.02 -3.11
CA GLY A 31 -4.32 -3.71 -2.53
C GLY A 31 -3.26 -2.91 -3.31
N PRO A 32 -3.08 -1.61 -3.02
CA PRO A 32 -1.99 -0.81 -3.59
C PRO A 32 -0.63 -1.35 -3.14
N SER A 33 0.38 -1.28 -4.02
CA SER A 33 1.74 -1.68 -3.69
C SER A 33 2.40 -0.69 -2.73
N SER A 34 3.28 -1.17 -1.85
CA SER A 34 4.02 -0.32 -0.91
C SER A 34 4.86 0.75 -1.62
N SER A 35 5.48 0.40 -2.76
CA SER A 35 6.26 1.34 -3.57
C SER A 35 5.40 2.46 -4.14
N LEU A 36 4.20 2.14 -4.67
CA LEU A 36 3.29 3.16 -5.18
C LEU A 36 2.79 4.09 -4.07
N MET A 37 2.47 3.53 -2.89
CA MET A 37 2.07 4.36 -1.74
C MET A 37 3.22 5.25 -1.24
N LEU A 38 4.47 4.76 -1.30
CA LEU A 38 5.66 5.55 -0.97
C LEU A 38 5.81 6.73 -1.93
N GLU A 39 5.71 6.50 -3.23
CA GLU A 39 5.76 7.57 -4.25
C GLU A 39 4.67 8.61 -4.02
N ILE A 40 3.42 8.19 -3.77
CA ILE A 40 2.32 9.11 -3.47
C ILE A 40 2.63 9.91 -2.20
N SER A 41 3.20 9.27 -1.17
CA SER A 41 3.56 9.95 0.09
C SER A 41 4.61 11.03 -0.10
N ASP A 42 5.54 10.84 -1.03
CA ASP A 42 6.56 11.85 -1.36
C ASP A 42 5.98 13.04 -2.12
N LEU A 43 5.02 12.79 -3.01
CA LEU A 43 4.30 13.85 -3.71
C LEU A 43 3.48 14.75 -2.77
N THR A 44 3.07 14.27 -1.59
CA THR A 44 2.31 15.08 -0.61
C THR A 44 3.08 16.27 -0.04
N TYR A 45 4.40 16.34 -0.23
CA TYR A 45 5.21 17.49 0.19
C TYR A 45 5.10 18.67 -0.79
N ASN A 46 4.64 18.43 -2.02
CA ASN A 46 4.27 19.50 -2.95
C ASN A 46 2.81 19.93 -2.70
N THR A 47 2.56 21.23 -2.55
CA THR A 47 1.22 21.73 -2.18
C THR A 47 0.19 21.57 -3.30
N ALA A 48 0.58 21.69 -4.58
CA ALA A 48 -0.32 21.48 -5.71
C ALA A 48 -0.69 19.99 -5.83
N SER A 49 0.32 19.11 -5.82
CA SER A 49 0.09 17.66 -5.86
C SER A 49 -0.70 17.15 -4.65
N LEU A 50 -0.48 17.72 -3.46
CA LEU A 50 -1.27 17.38 -2.28
C LEU A 50 -2.76 17.64 -2.49
N SER A 51 -3.13 18.79 -3.05
CA SER A 51 -4.54 19.13 -3.29
C SER A 51 -5.17 18.13 -4.27
N GLU A 52 -4.48 17.82 -5.36
CA GLU A 52 -4.90 16.82 -6.35
C GLU A 52 -5.07 15.42 -5.75
N ILE A 53 -4.09 14.98 -4.95
CA ILE A 53 -4.10 13.68 -4.26
C ILE A 53 -5.31 13.60 -3.32
N MET A 54 -5.51 14.60 -2.46
CA MET A 54 -6.61 14.61 -1.51
C MET A 54 -7.96 14.64 -2.22
N ASN A 55 -8.13 15.49 -3.24
CA ASN A 55 -9.37 15.57 -4.03
C ASN A 55 -9.73 14.21 -4.66
N MET A 56 -8.74 13.51 -5.24
CA MET A 56 -8.96 12.20 -5.83
C MET A 56 -9.32 11.14 -4.78
N ILE A 57 -8.65 11.14 -3.62
CA ILE A 57 -8.97 10.24 -2.50
C ILE A 57 -10.41 10.46 -2.03
N TRP A 58 -10.81 11.71 -1.78
CA TRP A 58 -12.17 12.03 -1.33
C TRP A 58 -13.23 11.65 -2.37
N HIS A 59 -12.95 11.90 -3.64
CA HIS A 59 -13.84 11.50 -4.73
C HIS A 59 -14.09 9.98 -4.73
N ARG A 60 -13.03 9.18 -4.60
CA ARG A 60 -13.10 7.71 -4.57
C ARG A 60 -13.66 7.15 -3.27
N MET A 61 -13.49 7.88 -2.17
CA MET A 61 -14.03 7.53 -0.87
C MET A 61 -15.56 7.66 -0.83
N ASN A 62 -16.14 8.55 -1.64
CA ASN A 62 -17.58 8.76 -1.71
C ASN A 62 -18.32 7.76 -2.64
N ASP A 63 -17.61 6.83 -3.28
CA ASP A 63 -18.23 5.74 -4.05
C ASP A 63 -19.07 4.83 -3.13
N GLN A 64 -20.09 4.16 -3.69
CA GLN A 64 -21.03 3.32 -2.93
C GLN A 64 -21.23 1.94 -3.55
N GLY A 65 -21.77 1.00 -2.78
CA GLY A 65 -22.21 -0.31 -3.25
C GLY A 65 -21.11 -1.14 -3.91
N LYS A 66 -21.32 -1.57 -5.16
CA LYS A 66 -20.42 -2.46 -5.92
C LYS A 66 -18.97 -1.94 -6.05
N LYS A 67 -18.74 -0.64 -5.82
CA LYS A 67 -17.42 0.01 -5.86
C LYS A 67 -16.74 0.13 -4.49
N TRP A 68 -17.16 -0.65 -3.50
CA TRP A 68 -16.58 -0.65 -2.15
C TRP A 68 -15.05 -0.73 -2.12
N ARG A 69 -14.40 -1.37 -3.10
CA ARG A 69 -12.93 -1.44 -3.18
C ARG A 69 -12.30 -0.07 -3.39
N HIS A 70 -12.93 0.86 -4.11
CA HIS A 70 -12.44 2.23 -4.20
C HIS A 70 -12.43 2.89 -2.83
N VAL A 71 -13.50 2.74 -2.06
CA VAL A 71 -13.63 3.30 -0.71
C VAL A 71 -12.58 2.69 0.22
N TYR A 72 -12.48 1.36 0.27
CA TYR A 72 -11.53 0.64 1.12
C TYR A 72 -10.07 1.01 0.78
N LYS A 73 -9.72 1.05 -0.51
CA LYS A 73 -8.35 1.41 -0.93
C LYS A 73 -8.06 2.89 -0.72
N SER A 74 -9.05 3.77 -0.84
CA SER A 74 -8.89 5.19 -0.52
C SER A 74 -8.57 5.39 0.96
N LEU A 75 -9.26 4.68 1.85
CA LEU A 75 -8.93 4.65 3.28
C LEU A 75 -7.56 4.03 3.55
N THR A 76 -7.15 3.03 2.76
CA THR A 76 -5.83 2.40 2.89
C THR A 76 -4.70 3.35 2.49
N VAL A 77 -4.85 4.05 1.37
CA VAL A 77 -3.90 5.09 0.96
C VAL A 77 -3.89 6.22 1.99
N LEU A 78 -5.05 6.69 2.46
CA LEU A 78 -5.14 7.75 3.46
C LEU A 78 -4.44 7.39 4.77
N ASP A 79 -4.66 6.18 5.30
CA ASP A 79 -3.95 5.63 6.47
C ASP A 79 -2.42 5.68 6.29
N TYR A 80 -1.94 5.24 5.11
CA TYR A 80 -0.52 5.28 4.81
C TYR A 80 0.03 6.72 4.76
N LEU A 81 -0.69 7.65 4.13
CA LEU A 81 -0.28 9.05 4.01
C LEU A 81 -0.29 9.78 5.36
N ILE A 82 -1.25 9.48 6.24
CA ILE A 82 -1.27 10.01 7.61
C ILE A 82 -0.01 9.58 8.38
N LYS A 83 0.53 8.38 8.10
CA LYS A 83 1.73 7.85 8.76
C LYS A 83 3.05 8.31 8.10
N ASN A 84 3.09 8.38 6.78
CA ASN A 84 4.34 8.54 6.01
C ASN A 84 4.47 9.87 5.25
N GLY A 85 3.37 10.55 4.98
CA GLY A 85 3.35 11.78 4.17
C GLY A 85 3.54 13.06 4.97
N SER A 86 3.34 14.20 4.29
CA SER A 86 3.37 15.54 4.86
C SER A 86 2.39 15.72 6.02
N LYS A 87 2.74 16.54 7.01
CA LYS A 87 1.84 16.89 8.12
C LYS A 87 0.55 17.57 7.65
N LYS A 88 0.57 18.23 6.48
CA LYS A 88 -0.62 18.84 5.86
C LYS A 88 -1.70 17.80 5.52
N VAL A 89 -1.35 16.54 5.30
CA VAL A 89 -2.32 15.45 5.10
C VAL A 89 -3.22 15.30 6.33
N ILE A 90 -2.64 15.37 7.53
CA ILE A 90 -3.37 15.25 8.80
C ILE A 90 -4.40 16.38 8.92
N GLN A 91 -4.02 17.60 8.54
CA GLN A 91 -4.91 18.76 8.55
C GLN A 91 -6.13 18.53 7.64
N HIS A 92 -5.91 18.12 6.38
CA HIS A 92 -7.02 17.79 5.47
C HIS A 92 -7.89 16.63 5.98
N CYS A 93 -7.30 15.63 6.65
CA CYS A 93 -8.07 14.53 7.23
C CYS A 93 -8.95 14.99 8.40
N ARG A 94 -8.49 15.96 9.19
CA ARG A 94 -9.25 16.55 10.30
C ARG A 94 -10.41 17.41 9.79
N GLU A 95 -10.18 18.18 8.71
CA GLU A 95 -11.24 18.93 8.03
C GLU A 95 -12.32 18.01 7.46
N GLY A 96 -11.91 16.89 6.86
CA GLY A 96 -12.80 15.86 6.30
C GLY A 96 -13.20 14.75 7.28
N PHE A 97 -13.03 14.94 8.59
CA PHE A 97 -13.14 13.85 9.57
C PHE A 97 -14.53 13.19 9.60
N PHE A 98 -15.58 13.99 9.41
CA PHE A 98 -16.96 13.49 9.35
C PHE A 98 -17.17 12.49 8.20
N ASN A 99 -16.55 12.73 7.04
CA ASN A 99 -16.65 11.81 5.89
C ASN A 99 -16.01 10.47 6.20
N ILE A 100 -14.89 10.46 6.93
CA ILE A 100 -14.23 9.23 7.38
C ILE A 100 -15.12 8.50 8.38
N GLN A 101 -15.70 9.22 9.35
CA GLN A 101 -16.58 8.62 10.36
C GLN A 101 -17.84 7.98 9.77
N ALA A 102 -18.47 8.60 8.77
CA ALA A 102 -19.66 8.07 8.13
C ALA A 102 -19.44 6.67 7.52
N LEU A 103 -18.20 6.35 7.13
CA LEU A 103 -17.85 5.02 6.59
C LEU A 103 -17.82 3.91 7.64
N LYS A 104 -17.94 4.22 8.94
CA LYS A 104 -18.11 3.21 9.99
C LYS A 104 -19.42 2.45 9.87
N ASP A 105 -20.40 3.02 9.18
CA ASP A 105 -21.71 2.42 8.92
C ASP A 105 -21.86 1.96 7.47
N PHE A 106 -20.76 1.92 6.71
CA PHE A 106 -20.78 1.48 5.31
C PHE A 106 -21.30 0.04 5.18
N HIS A 107 -22.31 -0.15 4.34
CA HIS A 107 -22.96 -1.44 4.14
C HIS A 107 -22.92 -1.85 2.67
N TYR A 108 -22.41 -3.07 2.42
CA TYR A 108 -22.49 -3.70 1.11
C TYR A 108 -22.30 -5.21 1.24
N ILE A 109 -23.35 -5.96 0.88
CA ILE A 109 -23.32 -7.42 0.73
C ILE A 109 -23.23 -7.70 -0.78
N ASP A 110 -22.27 -8.54 -1.18
CA ASP A 110 -22.09 -8.91 -2.58
C ASP A 110 -23.08 -9.99 -3.05
N GLU A 111 -23.02 -10.32 -4.34
CA GLU A 111 -23.90 -11.31 -4.97
C GLU A 111 -23.71 -12.74 -4.42
N ALA A 112 -22.60 -13.00 -3.74
CA ALA A 112 -22.31 -14.26 -3.06
C ALA A 112 -22.76 -14.25 -1.58
N GLY A 113 -23.44 -13.20 -1.14
CA GLY A 113 -23.90 -13.04 0.25
C GLY A 113 -22.79 -12.64 1.23
N LYS A 114 -21.61 -12.24 0.76
CA LYS A 114 -20.50 -11.83 1.63
C LYS A 114 -20.58 -10.34 1.96
N ASP A 115 -20.49 -10.01 3.24
CA ASP A 115 -20.39 -8.62 3.70
C ASP A 115 -18.99 -8.05 3.39
N GLN A 116 -18.89 -7.37 2.26
CA GLN A 116 -17.68 -6.66 1.86
C GLN A 116 -17.58 -5.30 2.55
N GLY A 117 -18.72 -4.75 3.01
CA GLY A 117 -18.75 -3.51 3.78
C GLY A 117 -17.98 -3.61 5.09
N TYR A 118 -17.89 -4.80 5.69
CA TYR A 118 -17.09 -5.08 6.89
C TYR A 118 -15.67 -4.51 6.79
N TYR A 119 -14.98 -4.74 5.67
CA TYR A 119 -13.60 -4.26 5.50
C TYR A 119 -13.50 -2.73 5.49
N VAL A 120 -14.50 -2.04 4.92
CA VAL A 120 -14.56 -0.58 4.90
C VAL A 120 -14.78 -0.04 6.31
N ARG A 121 -15.72 -0.63 7.06
CA ARG A 121 -16.04 -0.23 8.43
C ARG A 121 -14.84 -0.37 9.36
N GLU A 122 -14.15 -1.52 9.31
CA GLU A 122 -12.97 -1.76 10.13
C GLU A 122 -11.82 -0.79 9.78
N LYS A 123 -11.59 -0.54 8.49
CA LYS A 123 -10.55 0.41 8.08
C LYS A 123 -10.89 1.85 8.49
N SER A 124 -12.16 2.26 8.39
CA SER A 124 -12.61 3.57 8.85
C SER A 124 -12.42 3.76 10.36
N LYS A 125 -12.72 2.73 11.18
CA LYS A 125 -12.45 2.76 12.63
C LYS A 125 -10.97 2.97 12.92
N GLN A 126 -10.08 2.26 12.24
CA GLN A 126 -8.63 2.40 12.39
C GLN A 126 -8.14 3.81 12.07
N VAL A 127 -8.55 4.35 10.90
CA VAL A 127 -8.16 5.72 10.50
C VAL A 127 -8.74 6.76 11.46
N SER A 128 -9.98 6.57 11.91
CA SER A 128 -10.60 7.47 12.89
C SER A 128 -9.84 7.47 14.22
N ALA A 129 -9.48 6.30 14.75
CA ALA A 129 -8.71 6.19 15.99
C ALA A 129 -7.35 6.89 15.88
N LEU A 130 -6.68 6.72 14.74
CA LEU A 130 -5.39 7.37 14.46
C LEU A 130 -5.49 8.90 14.41
N LEU A 131 -6.61 9.46 13.94
CA LEU A 131 -6.80 10.92 13.86
C LEU A 131 -7.22 11.56 15.18
N THR A 132 -7.90 10.80 16.05
CA THR A 132 -8.37 11.24 17.36
C THR A 132 -7.26 11.18 18.42
N ASP A 133 -6.42 10.16 18.40
CA ASP A 133 -5.34 9.99 19.38
C ASP A 133 -4.01 10.56 18.85
N ASP A 134 -3.68 11.76 19.31
CA ASP A 134 -2.44 12.46 18.95
C ASP A 134 -1.17 11.72 19.39
N GLN A 135 -1.21 10.97 20.49
CA GLN A 135 -0.06 10.21 20.97
C GLN A 135 0.17 8.99 20.08
N LEU A 136 -0.89 8.24 19.78
CA LEU A 136 -0.85 7.13 18.83
C LEU A 136 -0.33 7.61 17.47
N LEU A 137 -0.85 8.72 16.96
CA LEU A 137 -0.42 9.30 15.69
C LEU A 137 1.07 9.64 15.66
N ARG A 138 1.58 10.27 16.71
CA ARG A 138 3.02 10.59 16.80
C ARG A 138 3.88 9.33 16.78
N ASN A 139 3.48 8.31 17.55
CA ASN A 139 4.20 7.04 17.64
C ASN A 139 4.22 6.30 16.31
N GLU A 140 3.06 6.15 15.65
CA GLU A 140 2.94 5.50 14.34
C GLU A 140 3.80 6.20 13.27
N ARG A 141 3.82 7.54 13.25
CA ARG A 141 4.67 8.32 12.34
C ARG A 141 6.16 8.16 12.63
N GLU A 142 6.54 7.99 13.89
CA GLU A 142 7.93 7.70 14.26
C GLU A 142 8.36 6.30 13.81
N ILE A 143 7.53 5.29 14.04
CA ILE A 143 7.74 3.91 13.59
C ILE A 143 7.86 3.86 12.06
N ALA A 144 6.97 4.56 11.35
CA ALA A 144 6.97 4.66 9.90
C ALA A 144 8.28 5.25 9.37
N ARG A 145 8.75 6.34 9.97
CA ARG A 145 10.02 7.00 9.61
C ARG A 145 11.23 6.07 9.80
N ARG A 146 11.28 5.34 10.91
CA ARG A 146 12.36 4.37 11.20
C ARG A 146 12.35 3.22 10.19
N THR A 147 11.16 2.70 9.89
CA THR A 147 10.98 1.62 8.91
C THR A 147 11.45 2.04 7.52
N ARG A 148 11.06 3.24 7.08
CA ARG A 148 11.48 3.83 5.81
C ARG A 148 13.00 3.96 5.71
N HIS A 149 13.66 4.47 6.77
CA HIS A 149 15.12 4.61 6.81
C HIS A 149 15.85 3.27 6.77
N ARG A 150 15.32 2.24 7.45
CA ARG A 150 15.91 0.89 7.41
C ARG A 150 15.81 0.29 6.01
N THR A 151 14.63 0.36 5.39
CA THR A 151 14.42 -0.18 4.05
C THR A 151 15.29 0.53 3.02
N SER A 152 15.45 1.85 3.10
CA SER A 152 16.37 2.58 2.21
C SER A 152 17.83 2.15 2.41
N TYR A 153 18.27 1.96 3.66
CA TYR A 153 19.63 1.50 3.95
C TYR A 153 19.90 0.07 3.48
N THR A 154 18.94 -0.85 3.66
CA THR A 154 19.06 -2.23 3.16
C THR A 154 19.09 -2.31 1.63
N MET A 155 18.41 -1.39 0.91
CA MET A 155 18.49 -1.34 -0.54
C MET A 155 19.82 -0.77 -1.06
N LEU A 156 20.46 0.14 -0.30
CA LEU A 156 21.77 0.70 -0.65
C LEU A 156 22.94 -0.27 -0.38
N PHE A 157 22.78 -1.17 0.59
CA PHE A 157 23.77 -2.16 0.95
C PHE A 157 23.12 -3.55 1.08
N PRO A 158 22.88 -4.25 -0.04
CA PRO A 158 22.52 -5.65 0.02
C PRO A 158 23.68 -6.40 0.67
N LYS A 159 23.45 -6.96 1.87
CA LYS A 159 24.41 -7.92 2.45
C LYS A 159 24.52 -9.07 1.46
N THR A 160 25.63 -9.13 0.73
CA THR A 160 26.02 -10.34 -0.01
C THR A 160 26.15 -11.46 1.01
N THR A 161 25.14 -12.33 1.06
CA THR A 161 25.29 -13.63 1.70
C THR A 161 26.27 -14.42 0.85
N THR A 162 27.53 -14.46 1.27
CA THR A 162 28.52 -15.42 0.80
C THR A 162 27.98 -16.82 1.07
N THR A 163 27.38 -17.44 0.06
CA THR A 163 27.25 -18.89 -0.03
C THR A 163 28.67 -19.47 -0.11
N LYS A 164 29.15 -20.05 0.98
CA LYS A 164 30.26 -21.00 0.93
C LYS A 164 29.74 -22.28 0.30
N ASP A 165 29.87 -22.39 -1.01
CA ASP A 165 29.70 -23.66 -1.72
C ASP A 165 30.92 -24.56 -1.45
N CYS A 166 30.72 -25.63 -0.69
CA CYS A 166 31.62 -26.78 -0.71
C CYS A 166 31.43 -27.51 -2.03
N SER A 167 32.44 -27.46 -2.91
CA SER A 167 32.49 -28.25 -4.13
C SER A 167 33.19 -29.60 -3.84
N PRO A 168 32.60 -30.75 -4.17
CA PRO A 168 33.28 -32.04 -4.16
C PRO A 168 33.67 -32.46 -5.58
N THR A 169 34.94 -32.80 -5.83
CA THR A 169 35.39 -33.92 -6.70
C THR A 169 36.89 -33.82 -6.99
N MET A 170 37.62 -34.92 -6.80
CA MET A 170 38.50 -35.49 -7.84
C MET A 170 38.74 -36.99 -7.56
N SER A 171 38.48 -37.79 -8.59
CA SER A 171 38.64 -39.24 -8.69
C SER A 171 40.09 -39.72 -8.57
N THR A 172 40.28 -40.96 -8.12
CA THR A 172 41.35 -41.82 -8.67
C THR A 172 40.94 -43.31 -8.58
N SER A 173 40.73 -43.90 -9.77
CA SER A 173 40.98 -45.28 -10.24
C SER A 173 40.72 -46.53 -9.37
N GLU A 174 39.91 -47.42 -9.93
CA GLU A 174 39.82 -48.89 -9.70
C GLU A 174 41.14 -49.65 -9.97
N PRO A 175 41.37 -50.86 -9.40
CA PRO A 175 40.82 -52.10 -10.00
C PRO A 175 40.38 -53.24 -9.04
N ILE A 176 39.43 -54.05 -9.53
CA ILE A 176 38.85 -55.35 -9.06
C ILE A 176 39.93 -56.46 -9.17
N PRO A 177 40.02 -57.57 -8.37
CA PRO A 177 38.97 -58.60 -8.27
C PRO A 177 38.86 -59.57 -7.05
N GLU A 178 37.78 -60.38 -7.12
CA GLU A 178 37.52 -61.72 -6.52
C GLU A 178 36.62 -61.87 -5.26
N LEU A 179 35.53 -62.62 -5.47
CA LEU A 179 34.67 -63.40 -4.54
C LEU A 179 35.40 -64.69 -4.08
N PRO A 180 34.83 -65.60 -3.25
CA PRO A 180 33.77 -65.55 -2.20
C PRO A 180 34.35 -66.05 -0.84
N ASP A 181 33.65 -66.16 0.30
CA ASP A 181 32.68 -67.21 0.68
C ASP A 181 32.21 -67.02 2.13
N SER A 182 31.00 -67.54 2.40
CA SER A 182 30.34 -67.85 3.70
C SER A 182 29.61 -66.73 4.46
#